data_AF-A0A0L0F6B4-F1
#
_entry.id   AF-A0A0L0F6B4-F1
#
_cell.length_a   1.000
_cell.length_b   1.000
_cell.length_c   1.000
_cell.angle_alpha   90.00
_cell.angle_beta   90.00
_cell.angle_gamma   90.00
#
_symmetry.space_group_name_H-M   'P 1'
#
loop_
_entity.id
_entity.type
_entity.pdbx_description
1 polymer ?
#
loop_
_entity_poly.entity_id
_entity_poly.type
_entity_poly.pdbx_seq_one_letter_code
_entity_poly.pdbx_strand_id
1 'polypeptide(L)'
;MHAEFLEERKRKRKQVKERRKEKYKEMTEEEKAAHRLPKWIRMADGCKQRIVVDMGWDKEMNAKELTNAVTQVNRCYSINRRATPPVQLYITDNSEHTCSVFDKSAPDYKRWDVRFVRMI
;
A
#
# COMPACT_ATOMS: atom_id res chain seq x y z
N MET A 1 4.74 -16.76 28.27
CA MET A 1 4.59 -15.31 28.04
C MET A 1 4.55 -14.88 26.57
N HIS A 2 5.63 -14.97 25.76
CA HIS A 2 5.61 -14.49 24.36
C HIS A 2 4.71 -15.34 23.44
N ALA A 3 4.76 -16.68 23.57
CA ALA A 3 3.93 -17.59 22.77
C ALA A 3 2.43 -17.41 23.07
N GLU A 4 2.06 -17.30 24.35
CA GLU A 4 0.67 -17.04 24.77
C GLU A 4 0.15 -15.70 24.24
N PHE A 5 0.98 -14.65 24.26
CA PHE A 5 0.64 -13.36 23.66
C PHE A 5 0.38 -13.47 22.16
N LEU A 6 1.19 -14.25 21.43
CA LEU A 6 1.00 -14.47 20.00
C LEU A 6 -0.29 -15.25 19.70
N GLU A 7 -0.59 -16.29 20.47
CA GLU A 7 -1.83 -17.07 20.33
C GLU A 7 -3.07 -16.24 20.66
N GLU A 8 -3.02 -15.44 21.73
CA GLU A 8 -4.10 -14.53 22.08
C GLU A 8 -4.32 -13.47 20.98
N ARG A 9 -3.24 -12.96 20.35
CA ARG A 9 -3.32 -12.08 19.17
C ARG A 9 -4.00 -12.77 18.00
N LYS A 10 -3.67 -14.02 17.70
CA LYS A 10 -4.30 -14.81 16.62
C LYS A 10 -5.79 -15.00 16.89
N ARG A 11 -6.15 -15.39 18.12
CA ARG A 11 -7.54 -15.58 18.55
C ARG A 11 -8.38 -14.30 18.39
N LYS A 12 -7.89 -13.17 18.91
CA LYS A 12 -8.57 -11.86 18.76
C LYS A 12 -8.73 -11.46 17.28
N ARG A 13 -7.71 -11.69 16.44
CA ARG A 13 -7.80 -11.42 14.99
C ARG A 13 -8.88 -12.27 14.32
N LYS A 14 -9.00 -13.55 14.69
CA LYS A 14 -10.03 -14.45 14.17
C LYS A 14 -11.43 -13.97 14.56
N GLN A 15 -11.64 -13.64 15.84
CA GLN A 15 -12.93 -13.14 16.34
C GLN A 15 -13.35 -11.83 15.65
N VAL A 16 -12.43 -10.88 15.49
CA VAL A 16 -12.71 -9.62 14.77
C VAL A 16 -13.06 -9.89 13.31
N LYS A 17 -12.40 -10.86 12.66
CA LYS A 17 -12.68 -11.25 11.28
C LYS A 17 -14.07 -11.90 11.14
N GLU A 18 -14.45 -12.78 12.07
CA GLU A 18 -15.77 -13.42 12.09
C GLU A 18 -16.87 -12.38 12.31
N ARG A 19 -16.72 -11.50 13.31
CA ARG A 19 -17.67 -10.40 13.56
C ARG A 19 -17.84 -9.47 12.36
N ARG A 20 -16.75 -9.19 11.61
CA ARG A 20 -16.83 -8.39 10.38
C ARG A 20 -17.62 -9.10 9.27
N LYS A 21 -17.48 -10.43 9.16
CA LYS A 21 -18.22 -11.22 8.18
C LYS A 21 -19.71 -11.28 8.49
N GLU A 22 -20.07 -11.48 9.76
CA GLU A 22 -21.46 -11.49 10.22
C GLU A 22 -22.13 -10.15 9.94
N LYS A 23 -21.51 -9.04 10.37
CA LYS A 23 -22.00 -7.70 10.05
C LYS A 23 -22.17 -7.46 8.55
N TYR A 24 -21.25 -7.96 7.72
CA TYR A 24 -21.37 -7.81 6.27
C TYR A 24 -22.54 -8.62 5.66
N LYS A 25 -22.91 -9.76 6.26
CA LYS A 25 -24.08 -10.54 5.83
C LYS A 25 -25.39 -9.84 6.17
N GLU A 26 -25.42 -9.14 7.30
CA GLU A 26 -26.57 -8.39 7.80
C GLU A 26 -26.76 -7.03 7.09
N MET A 27 -25.74 -6.53 6.39
CA MET A 27 -25.81 -5.26 5.66
C MET A 27 -26.82 -5.29 4.51
N THR A 28 -27.46 -4.15 4.27
CA THR A 28 -28.26 -3.91 3.07
C THR A 28 -27.38 -3.86 1.82
N GLU A 29 -27.98 -3.98 0.63
CA GLU A 29 -27.22 -3.84 -0.62
C GLU A 29 -26.60 -2.44 -0.79
N GLU A 30 -27.25 -1.40 -0.28
CA GLU A 30 -26.73 -0.02 -0.28
C GLU A 30 -25.50 0.10 0.63
N GLU A 31 -25.55 -0.48 1.83
CA GLU A 31 -24.42 -0.52 2.75
C GLU A 31 -23.27 -1.32 2.15
N LYS A 32 -23.55 -2.47 1.51
CA LYS A 32 -22.53 -3.24 0.80
C LYS A 32 -21.94 -2.47 -0.37
N ALA A 33 -22.75 -1.69 -1.10
CA ALA A 33 -22.28 -0.84 -2.19
C ALA A 33 -21.32 0.25 -1.68
N ALA A 34 -21.62 0.87 -0.54
CA ALA A 34 -20.74 1.84 0.11
C ALA A 34 -19.38 1.23 0.55
N HIS A 35 -19.35 -0.07 0.83
CA HIS A 35 -18.10 -0.79 1.16
C HIS A 35 -17.30 -1.23 -0.07
N ARG A 36 -17.82 -1.07 -1.30
CA ARG A 36 -17.08 -1.41 -2.52
C ARG A 36 -15.92 -0.43 -2.67
N LEU A 37 -14.73 -0.98 -2.86
CA LEU A 37 -13.57 -0.13 -3.11
C LEU A 37 -13.76 0.61 -4.45
N PRO A 38 -13.36 1.90 -4.54
CA PRO A 38 -13.42 2.65 -5.78
C PRO A 38 -12.65 1.94 -6.90
N LYS A 39 -13.11 2.13 -8.14
CA LYS A 39 -12.43 1.62 -9.34
C LYS A 39 -11.03 2.21 -9.44
N TRP A 40 -10.13 1.47 -10.07
CA TRP A 40 -8.79 1.96 -10.36
C TRP A 40 -8.82 2.93 -11.54
N ILE A 41 -8.30 4.13 -11.33
CA ILE A 41 -8.13 5.20 -12.32
C ILE A 41 -6.64 5.27 -12.66
N ARG A 42 -6.28 5.43 -13.94
CA ARG A 42 -4.87 5.60 -14.34
C ARG A 42 -4.41 7.00 -13.98
N MET A 43 -3.14 7.17 -13.64
CA MET A 43 -2.60 8.51 -13.37
C MET A 43 -2.64 9.42 -14.60
N ALA A 44 -2.62 8.86 -15.81
CA ALA A 44 -2.82 9.60 -17.05
C ALA A 44 -4.16 10.36 -17.11
N ASP A 45 -5.19 9.85 -16.43
CA ASP A 45 -6.53 10.45 -16.34
C ASP A 45 -6.67 11.35 -15.08
N GLY A 46 -5.55 11.62 -14.40
CA GLY A 46 -5.48 12.34 -13.13
C GLY A 46 -5.31 13.85 -13.25
N CYS A 47 -5.07 14.49 -12.10
CA CYS A 47 -4.74 15.90 -12.05
C CYS A 47 -3.25 16.15 -12.32
N LYS A 48 -2.89 17.42 -12.55
CA LYS A 48 -1.50 17.83 -12.84
C LYS A 48 -0.60 17.89 -11.61
N GLN A 49 -1.14 17.75 -10.40
CA GLN A 49 -0.36 17.78 -9.17
C GLN A 49 0.62 16.61 -9.15
N ARG A 50 1.87 16.91 -8.79
CA ARG A 50 2.94 15.92 -8.65
C ARG A 50 3.25 15.69 -7.19
N ILE A 51 3.40 14.42 -6.82
CA ILE A 51 3.90 14.00 -5.51
C ILE A 51 5.09 13.09 -5.75
N VAL A 52 6.20 13.38 -5.08
CA VAL A 52 7.44 12.63 -5.19
C VAL A 52 7.70 11.93 -3.86
N VAL A 53 7.98 10.63 -3.93
CA VAL A 53 8.52 9.87 -2.80
C VAL A 53 9.99 9.62 -3.08
N ASP A 54 10.85 10.29 -2.31
CA ASP A 54 12.30 10.11 -2.35
C ASP A 54 12.69 8.88 -1.52
N MET A 55 13.28 7.88 -2.20
CA MET A 55 13.76 6.63 -1.58
C MET A 55 15.29 6.58 -1.45
N GLY A 56 15.99 7.71 -1.58
CA GLY A 56 17.46 7.82 -1.52
C GLY A 56 18.10 7.64 -0.13
N TRP A 57 17.31 7.28 0.88
CA TRP A 57 17.72 7.20 2.29
C TRP A 57 17.83 5.75 2.79
N ASP A 58 18.01 4.79 1.88
CA ASP A 58 18.05 3.37 2.21
C ASP A 58 19.17 2.99 3.16
N LYS A 59 20.31 3.70 3.10
CA LYS A 59 21.46 3.50 4.00
C LYS A 59 21.19 3.94 5.44
N GLU A 60 20.25 4.87 5.64
CA GLU A 60 19.86 5.37 6.97
C GLU A 60 18.77 4.52 7.62
N MET A 61 18.21 3.54 6.89
CA MET A 61 17.18 2.65 7.37
C MET A 61 17.73 1.26 7.67
N ASN A 62 17.33 0.69 8.81
CA ASN A 62 17.52 -0.75 9.00
C ASN A 62 16.57 -1.56 8.10
N ALA A 63 16.81 -2.87 7.98
CA ALA A 63 16.03 -3.74 7.09
C ALA A 63 14.51 -3.71 7.35
N LYS A 64 14.10 -3.56 8.62
CA LYS A 64 12.69 -3.49 9.01
C LYS A 64 12.07 -2.15 8.59
N GLU A 65 12.79 -1.05 8.79
CA GLU A 65 12.37 0.29 8.36
C GLU A 65 12.23 0.39 6.86
N LEU A 66 13.21 -0.12 6.10
CA LEU A 66 13.14 -0.14 4.64
C LEU A 66 11.94 -0.98 4.15
N THR A 67 11.70 -2.14 4.75
CA THR A 67 10.51 -2.96 4.45
C THR A 67 9.21 -2.21 4.74
N ASN A 68 9.15 -1.47 5.85
CA ASN A 68 8.00 -0.65 6.18
C ASN A 68 7.83 0.51 5.19
N ALA A 69 8.91 1.17 4.79
CA ALA A 69 8.89 2.26 3.82
C ALA A 69 8.34 1.78 2.47
N VAL A 70 8.87 0.68 1.94
CA VAL A 70 8.37 0.06 0.70
C VAL A 70 6.89 -0.32 0.81
N THR A 71 6.46 -0.87 1.95
CA THR A 71 5.05 -1.18 2.22
C THR A 71 4.18 0.08 2.22
N GLN A 72 4.69 1.19 2.76
CA GLN A 72 4.00 2.48 2.73
C GLN A 72 3.91 3.03 1.30
N VAL A 73 4.96 2.92 0.48
CA VAL A 73 4.92 3.32 -0.93
C VAL A 73 3.88 2.52 -1.72
N ASN A 74 3.83 1.20 -1.53
CA ASN A 74 2.80 0.35 -2.12
C ASN A 74 1.38 0.79 -1.73
N ARG A 75 1.19 1.14 -0.46
CA ARG A 75 -0.08 1.69 0.02
C ARG A 75 -0.40 3.04 -0.62
N CYS A 76 0.56 3.95 -0.74
CA CYS A 76 0.39 5.25 -1.40
C CYS A 76 -0.05 5.07 -2.86
N TYR A 77 0.62 4.19 -3.60
CA TYR A 77 0.22 3.85 -4.96
C TYR A 77 -1.22 3.31 -5.04
N SER A 78 -1.55 2.33 -4.19
CA SER A 78 -2.89 1.71 -4.14
C SER A 78 -3.99 2.71 -3.81
N ILE A 79 -3.73 3.66 -2.91
CA ILE A 79 -4.66 4.74 -2.57
C ILE A 79 -4.78 5.72 -3.75
N ASN A 80 -3.66 6.12 -4.34
CA ASN A 80 -3.66 7.07 -5.45
C ASN A 80 -4.48 6.53 -6.63
N ARG A 81 -4.33 5.26 -7.00
CA ARG A 81 -5.12 4.62 -8.06
C ARG A 81 -6.64 4.62 -7.80
N ARG A 82 -7.08 4.84 -6.56
CA ARG A 82 -8.51 4.91 -6.18
C ARG A 82 -8.96 6.33 -5.84
N ALA A 83 -8.05 7.29 -5.82
CA ALA A 83 -8.36 8.70 -5.62
C ALA A 83 -9.04 9.27 -6.87
N THR A 84 -9.90 10.26 -6.69
CA THR A 84 -10.62 10.92 -7.78
C THR A 84 -10.47 12.44 -7.63
N PRO A 85 -9.61 13.11 -8.43
CA PRO A 85 -8.68 12.54 -9.41
C PRO A 85 -7.39 11.97 -8.76
N PRO A 86 -6.73 10.96 -9.37
CA PRO A 86 -5.39 10.55 -8.97
C PRO A 86 -4.36 11.67 -9.23
N VAL A 87 -3.30 11.73 -8.42
CA VAL A 87 -2.15 12.62 -8.65
C VAL A 87 -1.09 11.93 -9.53
N GLN A 88 -0.17 12.71 -10.09
CA GLN A 88 1.02 12.17 -10.74
C GLN A 88 2.05 11.75 -9.67
N LEU A 89 2.14 10.45 -9.38
CA LEU A 89 3.05 9.90 -8.37
C LEU A 89 4.40 9.51 -8.98
N TYR A 90 5.47 9.94 -8.31
CA TYR A 90 6.86 9.66 -8.67
C TYR A 90 7.56 8.96 -7.52
N ILE A 91 8.47 8.05 -7.85
CA ILE A 91 9.35 7.39 -6.87
C ILE A 91 10.79 7.59 -7.36
N THR A 92 11.63 8.22 -6.55
CA THR A 92 13.01 8.55 -6.93
C THR A 92 14.04 7.78 -6.13
N ASP A 93 15.26 7.70 -6.67
CA ASP A 93 16.47 7.29 -5.96
C ASP A 93 16.41 5.87 -5.36
N ASN A 94 15.81 4.97 -6.12
CA ASN A 94 15.72 3.56 -5.77
C ASN A 94 17.06 2.86 -6.05
N SER A 95 17.80 2.58 -4.99
CA SER A 95 18.98 1.72 -5.01
C SER A 95 18.62 0.27 -5.40
N GLU A 96 19.61 -0.53 -5.81
CA GLU A 96 19.41 -1.97 -6.05
C GLU A 96 18.89 -2.69 -4.79
N HIS A 97 19.39 -2.29 -3.62
CA HIS A 97 18.91 -2.77 -2.34
C HIS A 97 17.42 -2.47 -2.14
N THR A 98 16.99 -1.22 -2.36
CA THR A 98 15.57 -0.82 -2.30
C THR A 98 14.72 -1.61 -3.29
N CYS A 99 15.18 -1.78 -4.54
CA CYS A 99 14.49 -2.58 -5.55
C CYS A 99 14.31 -4.03 -5.12
N SER A 100 15.31 -4.64 -4.47
CA SER A 100 15.21 -6.01 -3.95
C SER A 100 14.14 -6.17 -2.86
N VAL A 101 13.89 -5.11 -2.08
CA VAL A 101 12.82 -5.08 -1.08
C VAL A 101 11.46 -4.86 -1.76
N PHE A 102 11.39 -4.02 -2.80
CA PHE A 102 10.20 -3.90 -3.65
C PHE A 102 9.81 -5.24 -4.29
N ASP A 103 10.76 -6.00 -4.83
CA ASP A 103 10.49 -7.33 -5.40
C ASP A 103 9.84 -8.29 -4.39
N LYS A 104 10.10 -8.13 -3.09
CA LYS A 104 9.54 -8.97 -2.01
C LYS A 104 8.20 -8.43 -1.49
N SER A 105 8.11 -7.14 -1.22
CA SER A 105 6.99 -6.51 -0.51
C SER A 105 5.91 -5.93 -1.45
N ALA A 106 6.24 -5.72 -2.71
CA ALA A 106 5.37 -5.17 -3.74
C ALA A 106 5.76 -5.74 -5.12
N PRO A 107 5.69 -7.06 -5.34
CA PRO A 107 6.26 -7.75 -6.51
C PRO A 107 5.73 -7.25 -7.87
N ASP A 108 4.58 -6.61 -7.89
CA ASP A 108 3.94 -6.04 -9.07
C ASP A 108 4.36 -4.59 -9.38
N TYR A 109 5.27 -3.98 -8.60
CA TYR A 109 5.68 -2.57 -8.74
C TYR A 109 6.18 -2.20 -10.13
N LYS A 110 6.80 -3.15 -10.84
CA LYS A 110 7.30 -2.98 -12.22
C LYS A 110 6.16 -2.74 -13.23
N ARG A 111 4.91 -3.06 -12.87
CA ARG A 111 3.72 -2.86 -13.71
C ARG A 111 2.92 -1.61 -13.31
N TRP A 112 3.36 -0.89 -12.28
CA TRP A 112 2.69 0.33 -11.85
C TRP A 112 2.86 1.42 -12.90
N ASP A 113 1.84 2.26 -13.06
CA ASP A 113 1.87 3.43 -13.96
C ASP A 113 2.57 4.65 -13.32
N VAL A 114 3.44 4.41 -12.33
CA VAL A 114 4.27 5.44 -11.68
C VAL A 114 5.51 5.75 -12.51
N ARG A 115 6.06 6.95 -12.32
CA ARG A 115 7.35 7.32 -12.92
C ARG A 115 8.48 7.05 -11.92
N PHE A 116 9.30 6.07 -12.23
CA PHE A 116 10.59 5.86 -11.55
C PHE A 116 11.62 6.81 -12.18
N VAL A 117 12.18 7.72 -11.39
CA VAL A 117 13.16 8.72 -11.86
C VAL A 117 14.44 8.57 -11.05
N ARG A 118 15.60 8.59 -11.72
CA ARG A 118 16.88 8.78 -11.04
C ARG A 118 17.14 10.28 -10.98
N MET A 119 17.37 10.82 -9.79
CA MET A 119 17.94 12.17 -9.70
C MET A 119 19.44 12.06 -9.99
N ILE A 120 19.94 12.96 -10.83
CA ILE A 120 21.35 13.06 -11.24
C ILE A 120 22.07 13.93 -10.22
#